data_AF-A0A3B9KAM6-F1
#
_entry.id   AF-A0A3B9KAM6-F1
#
_cell.length_a   1.000
_cell.length_b   1.000
_cell.length_c   1.000
_cell.angle_alpha   90.00
_cell.angle_beta   90.00
_cell.angle_gamma   90.00
#
_symmetry.space_group_name_H-M   'P 1'
#
loop_
_entity.id
_entity.type
_entity.pdbx_description
1 polymer ?
#
loop_
_entity_poly.entity_id
_entity_poly.type
_entity_poly.pdbx_seq_one_letter_code
_entity_poly.pdbx_strand_id
1 'polypeptide(L)'
;MGTDLLWKVREGASVKLKDYDPSYVEKGIERAAAESELLKLGDELSELQDLLAAAQHQSFLMILQGMDTSGKDGTIRHVFARINPQGCNVHSFKAPTEEELAHDFLWRIHKATPGKGYLSIFNRSQYEDVLIVRVHNLVPEDVWSRRYKEINNFEKLLTNGGTIILKFFLHISYDEQERRLLDREQDKDKAWKVAAGDWIERQYWDDYQKAYEDLLDKCSTDEAPWYIVPANHKWYRNLAVAHVL
;
A
#
# COMPACT_ATOMS: atom_id res chain seq x y z
N MET A 1 -20.36 12.89 8.34
CA MET A 1 -20.77 12.36 7.03
C MET A 1 -19.75 11.30 6.68
N GLY A 2 -20.06 10.02 6.88
CA GLY A 2 -19.14 8.94 6.53
C GLY A 2 -19.47 8.48 5.12
N THR A 3 -18.87 9.10 4.11
CA THR A 3 -18.84 8.56 2.75
C THR A 3 -17.72 7.54 2.71
N ASP A 4 -18.05 6.27 2.51
CA ASP A 4 -17.06 5.21 2.36
C ASP A 4 -16.37 5.37 0.98
N LEU A 5 -15.34 6.23 0.92
CA LEU A 5 -14.55 6.48 -0.30
C LEU A 5 -13.75 5.25 -0.76
N LEU A 6 -13.69 4.23 0.09
CA LEU A 6 -12.95 2.99 -0.05
C LEU A 6 -13.52 1.95 0.92
N TRP A 7 -13.01 0.72 0.88
CA TRP A 7 -13.51 -0.37 1.70
C TRP A 7 -12.50 -0.80 2.76
N LYS A 8 -12.86 -0.68 4.04
CA LYS A 8 -12.13 -1.30 5.16
C LYS A 8 -12.42 -2.80 5.19
N VAL A 9 -11.39 -3.64 5.09
CA VAL A 9 -11.51 -5.09 5.21
C VAL A 9 -11.62 -5.46 6.68
N ARG A 10 -12.73 -6.08 7.09
CA ARG A 10 -12.93 -6.52 8.47
C ARG A 10 -12.12 -7.78 8.76
N GLU A 11 -11.72 -7.95 10.03
CA GLU A 11 -11.07 -9.17 10.46
C GLU A 11 -11.97 -10.39 10.21
N GLY A 12 -11.41 -11.45 9.61
CA GLY A 12 -12.15 -12.66 9.25
C GLY A 12 -13.10 -12.50 8.05
N ALA A 13 -13.08 -11.38 7.35
CA ALA A 13 -13.78 -11.25 6.07
C ALA A 13 -13.21 -12.21 5.03
N SER A 14 -14.07 -12.64 4.09
CA SER A 14 -13.61 -13.26 2.86
C SER A 14 -13.77 -12.26 1.72
N VAL A 15 -12.65 -11.91 1.11
CA VAL A 15 -12.49 -10.90 0.08
C VAL A 15 -12.50 -11.60 -1.27
N LYS A 16 -13.29 -11.04 -2.17
CA LYS A 16 -13.28 -11.35 -3.59
C LYS A 16 -13.08 -10.03 -4.32
N LEU A 17 -11.92 -9.83 -4.95
CA LEU A 17 -11.56 -8.52 -5.51
C LEU A 17 -12.54 -8.05 -6.58
N LYS A 18 -13.19 -8.98 -7.28
CA LYS A 18 -14.26 -8.69 -8.24
C LYS A 18 -15.47 -7.94 -7.64
N ASP A 19 -15.67 -7.99 -6.32
CA ASP A 19 -16.77 -7.32 -5.63
C ASP A 19 -16.46 -5.84 -5.34
N TYR A 20 -15.23 -5.39 -5.62
CA TYR A 20 -14.75 -4.03 -5.39
C TYR A 20 -14.43 -3.37 -6.74
N ASP A 21 -15.26 -2.43 -7.18
CA ASP A 21 -15.05 -1.76 -8.47
C ASP A 21 -13.79 -0.86 -8.44
N PRO A 22 -12.74 -1.15 -9.23
CA PRO A 22 -11.53 -0.33 -9.26
C PRO A 22 -11.75 1.08 -9.84
N SER A 23 -12.88 1.31 -10.52
CA SER A 23 -13.31 2.60 -11.07
C SER A 23 -14.31 3.34 -10.17
N TYR A 24 -14.61 2.81 -8.99
CA TYR A 24 -15.56 3.43 -8.08
C TYR A 24 -15.19 4.90 -7.79
N VAL A 25 -16.21 5.76 -7.88
CA VAL A 25 -16.16 7.17 -7.47
C VAL A 25 -17.48 7.46 -6.76
N GLU A 26 -17.39 7.91 -5.52
CA GLU A 26 -18.56 8.35 -4.74
C GLU A 26 -19.35 9.42 -5.49
N LYS A 27 -20.68 9.28 -5.50
CA LYS A 27 -21.55 10.14 -6.32
C LYS A 27 -21.48 11.58 -5.84
N GLY A 28 -21.24 12.50 -6.77
CA GLY A 28 -21.18 13.94 -6.49
C GLY A 28 -19.79 14.44 -6.11
N ILE A 29 -18.78 13.56 -6.04
CA ILE A 29 -17.38 14.00 -5.95
C ILE A 29 -16.84 14.25 -7.35
N GLU A 30 -16.76 15.53 -7.69
CA GLU A 30 -16.10 15.99 -8.92
C GLU A 30 -14.58 16.11 -8.71
N ARG A 31 -13.82 15.87 -9.78
CA ARG A 31 -12.35 15.91 -9.74
C ARG A 31 -11.79 17.20 -9.14
N ALA A 32 -12.31 18.36 -9.54
CA ALA A 32 -11.82 19.65 -9.04
C ALA A 32 -12.09 19.82 -7.54
N ALA A 33 -13.25 19.35 -7.06
CA ALA A 33 -13.59 19.37 -5.64
C ALA A 33 -12.68 18.42 -4.85
N ALA A 34 -12.43 17.21 -5.37
CA ALA A 34 -11.51 16.24 -4.77
C ALA A 34 -10.07 16.75 -4.68
N GLU A 35 -9.57 17.38 -5.74
CA GLU A 35 -8.23 17.99 -5.75
C GLU A 35 -8.15 19.15 -4.74
N SER A 36 -9.20 19.97 -4.60
CA SER A 36 -9.25 21.01 -3.58
C SER A 36 -9.31 20.45 -2.16
N GLU A 37 -10.05 19.36 -1.94
CA GLU A 37 -10.17 18.73 -0.62
C GLU A 37 -8.87 18.04 -0.20
N LEU A 38 -8.20 17.38 -1.15
CA LEU A 38 -6.87 16.79 -0.92
C LEU A 38 -5.85 17.83 -0.43
N LEU A 39 -5.93 19.08 -0.89
CA LEU A 39 -5.05 20.14 -0.40
C LEU A 39 -5.30 20.46 1.08
N LYS A 40 -6.57 20.49 1.52
CA LYS A 40 -6.93 20.75 2.92
C LYS A 40 -6.51 19.59 3.82
N LEU A 41 -6.79 18.36 3.39
CA LEU A 41 -6.34 17.15 4.09
C LEU A 41 -4.81 17.10 4.18
N GLY A 42 -4.11 17.55 3.14
CA GLY A 42 -2.65 17.66 3.17
C GLY A 42 -2.12 18.68 4.18
N ASP A 43 -2.84 19.80 4.40
CA ASP A 43 -2.50 20.77 5.46
C ASP A 43 -2.75 20.17 6.85
N GLU A 44 -3.92 19.54 7.05
CA GLU A 44 -4.26 18.85 8.31
C GLU A 44 -3.27 17.72 8.64
N LEU A 45 -2.91 16.89 7.66
CA LEU A 45 -1.93 15.83 7.82
C LEU A 45 -0.53 16.37 8.20
N SER A 46 -0.17 17.56 7.72
CA SER A 46 1.08 18.23 8.10
C SER A 46 1.06 18.60 9.58
N GLU A 47 -0.04 19.21 10.05
CA GLU A 47 -0.23 19.56 11.46
C GLU A 47 -0.23 18.31 12.37
N LEU A 48 -0.93 17.25 11.96
CA LEU A 48 -0.96 15.98 12.69
C LEU A 48 0.44 15.33 12.77
N GLN A 49 1.22 15.41 11.69
CA GLN A 49 2.59 14.89 11.71
C GLN A 49 3.49 15.69 12.66
N ASP A 50 3.36 17.03 12.70
CA ASP A 50 4.11 17.85 13.66
C ASP A 50 3.71 17.51 15.11
N LEU A 51 2.43 17.26 15.37
CA LEU A 51 1.96 16.79 16.67
C LEU A 51 2.51 15.40 17.03
N LEU A 52 2.53 14.46 16.08
CA LEU A 52 3.15 13.14 16.25
C LEU A 52 4.62 13.30 16.65
N ALA A 53 5.36 14.13 15.92
CA ALA A 53 6.77 14.41 16.18
C ALA A 53 7.01 15.10 17.52
N ALA A 54 6.15 16.02 17.94
CA ALA A 54 6.26 16.68 19.24
C ALA A 54 5.91 15.74 20.41
N ALA A 55 4.91 14.88 20.24
CA ALA A 55 4.42 14.00 21.29
C ALA A 55 5.38 12.84 21.61
N GLN A 56 6.12 12.33 20.62
CA GLN A 56 7.08 11.22 20.78
C GLN A 56 6.49 9.99 21.51
N HIS A 57 5.17 9.78 21.40
CA HIS A 57 4.46 8.72 22.12
C HIS A 57 4.13 7.54 21.21
N GLN A 58 3.60 7.83 20.03
CA GLN A 58 3.21 6.88 18.99
C GLN A 58 4.14 7.01 17.79
N SER A 59 4.12 6.02 16.91
CA SER A 59 4.69 6.08 15.58
C SER A 59 3.62 5.72 14.55
N PHE A 60 3.84 6.05 13.28
CA PHE A 60 2.87 5.77 12.23
C PHE A 60 3.52 5.02 11.07
N LEU A 61 2.94 3.90 10.68
CA LEU A 61 3.37 3.08 9.56
C LEU A 61 2.27 2.96 8.51
N MET A 62 2.51 3.53 7.34
CA MET A 62 1.70 3.31 6.16
C MET A 62 2.29 2.22 5.28
N ILE A 63 1.48 1.27 4.85
CA ILE A 63 1.88 0.24 3.88
C ILE A 63 1.10 0.43 2.59
N LEU A 64 1.83 0.57 1.48
CA LEU A 64 1.26 0.63 0.13
C LEU A 64 1.56 -0.65 -0.63
N GLN A 65 0.50 -1.33 -1.02
CA GLN A 65 0.56 -2.50 -1.90
C GLN A 65 -0.37 -2.34 -3.11
N GLY A 66 -0.11 -3.12 -4.14
CA GLY A 66 -0.88 -3.15 -5.37
C GLY A 66 -0.02 -3.50 -6.56
N MET A 67 -0.67 -3.98 -7.64
CA MET A 67 -0.03 -4.35 -8.90
C MET A 67 0.89 -3.24 -9.43
N ASP A 68 1.86 -3.60 -10.26
CA ASP A 68 2.65 -2.57 -10.93
C ASP A 68 1.74 -1.66 -11.76
N THR A 69 2.11 -0.37 -11.77
CA THR A 69 1.31 0.75 -12.27
C THR A 69 0.06 1.16 -11.46
N SER A 70 -0.31 0.46 -10.38
CA SER A 70 -1.40 0.87 -9.45
C SER A 70 -1.22 2.28 -8.88
N GLY A 71 0.04 2.71 -8.80
CA GLY A 71 0.43 4.10 -8.60
C GLY A 71 0.78 4.45 -7.16
N LYS A 72 1.37 3.50 -6.44
CA LYS A 72 2.02 3.65 -5.13
C LYS A 72 2.86 4.94 -5.05
N ASP A 73 3.82 5.14 -5.96
CA ASP A 73 4.65 6.35 -6.02
C ASP A 73 3.83 7.65 -6.15
N GLY A 74 2.75 7.60 -6.91
CA GLY A 74 1.86 8.75 -7.10
C GLY A 74 1.08 9.07 -5.83
N THR A 75 0.61 8.05 -5.10
CA THR A 75 -0.05 8.23 -3.80
C THR A 75 0.90 8.92 -2.84
N ILE A 76 2.13 8.43 -2.70
CA ILE A 76 3.16 9.03 -1.84
C ILE A 76 3.38 10.49 -2.21
N ARG A 77 3.65 10.76 -3.50
CA ARG A 77 3.95 12.10 -3.99
C ARG A 77 2.84 13.11 -3.72
N HIS A 78 1.58 12.72 -3.85
CA HIS A 78 0.46 13.66 -3.79
C HIS A 78 -0.15 13.78 -2.40
N VAL A 79 -0.29 12.69 -1.67
CA VAL A 79 -0.88 12.69 -0.33
C VAL A 79 0.08 13.31 0.69
N PHE A 80 1.38 13.06 0.57
CA PHE A 80 2.41 13.54 1.50
C PHE A 80 3.12 14.81 1.02
N ALA A 81 2.58 15.51 0.02
CA ALA A 81 3.22 16.66 -0.62
C ALA A 81 3.51 17.83 0.34
N ARG A 82 2.77 17.91 1.45
CA ARG A 82 2.80 19.00 2.43
C ARG A 82 3.41 18.60 3.79
N ILE A 83 3.84 17.34 3.94
CA ILE A 83 4.49 16.87 5.17
C ILE A 83 5.92 17.40 5.26
N ASN A 84 6.38 17.71 6.48
CA ASN A 84 7.78 18.01 6.74
C ASN A 84 8.66 16.75 6.49
N PRO A 85 9.59 16.79 5.53
CA PRO A 85 10.40 15.62 5.18
C PRO A 85 11.26 15.08 6.33
N GLN A 86 11.51 15.86 7.39
CA GLN A 86 12.24 15.38 8.57
C GLN A 86 11.43 14.39 9.42
N GLY A 87 10.10 14.40 9.31
CA GLY A 87 9.20 13.53 10.07
C GLY A 87 8.69 12.31 9.29
N CYS A 88 9.04 12.18 8.01
CA CYS A 88 8.51 11.16 7.12
C CYS A 88 9.61 10.43 6.33
N ASN A 89 9.72 9.12 6.53
CA ASN A 89 10.65 8.26 5.79
C ASN A 89 9.92 7.36 4.80
N VAL A 90 10.41 7.29 3.57
CA VAL A 90 9.88 6.37 2.56
C VAL A 90 10.87 5.23 2.34
N HIS A 91 10.42 4.01 2.59
CA HIS A 91 11.19 2.79 2.36
C HIS A 91 10.58 2.03 1.17
N SER A 92 11.35 1.88 0.10
CA SER A 92 10.93 1.13 -1.09
C SER A 92 11.62 -0.22 -1.14
N PHE A 93 10.85 -1.30 -0.94
CA PHE A 93 11.39 -2.65 -0.95
C PHE A 93 11.46 -3.19 -2.39
N LYS A 94 12.64 -3.66 -2.78
CA LYS A 94 12.91 -4.32 -4.06
C LYS A 94 13.19 -5.81 -3.83
N ALA A 95 13.60 -6.51 -4.88
CA ALA A 95 14.16 -7.86 -4.77
C ALA A 95 15.23 -7.89 -3.67
N PRO A 96 15.19 -8.88 -2.76
CA PRO A 96 16.10 -8.92 -1.63
C PRO A 96 17.54 -9.18 -2.07
N THR A 97 18.49 -8.62 -1.33
CA THR A 97 19.92 -8.89 -1.54
C THR A 97 20.32 -10.25 -0.97
N GLU A 98 21.52 -10.74 -1.29
CA GLU A 98 22.05 -11.98 -0.69
C GLU A 98 22.15 -11.89 0.84
N GLU A 99 22.52 -10.73 1.37
CA GLU A 99 22.53 -10.49 2.82
C GLU A 99 21.13 -10.59 3.42
N GLU A 100 20.14 -9.92 2.80
CA GLU A 100 18.76 -9.97 3.26
C GLU A 100 18.19 -11.40 3.21
N LEU A 101 18.54 -12.18 2.17
CA LEU A 101 18.15 -13.59 2.02
C LEU A 101 18.86 -14.52 3.01
N ALA A 102 19.99 -14.11 3.59
CA ALA A 102 20.66 -14.87 4.65
C ALA A 102 19.99 -14.72 6.02
N HIS A 103 19.01 -13.81 6.14
CA HIS A 103 18.18 -13.61 7.32
C HIS A 103 16.74 -14.08 7.08
N ASP A 104 15.90 -14.04 8.12
CA ASP A 104 14.45 -14.16 7.93
C ASP A 104 13.90 -12.97 7.14
N PHE A 105 12.78 -13.17 6.43
CA PHE A 105 12.23 -12.16 5.53
C PHE A 105 11.76 -10.86 6.23
N LEU A 106 11.47 -10.92 7.54
CA LEU A 106 11.05 -9.76 8.32
C LEU A 106 12.23 -8.93 8.80
N TRP A 107 13.46 -9.47 8.83
CA TRP A 107 14.64 -8.75 9.32
C TRP A 107 14.83 -7.38 8.66
N ARG A 108 14.82 -7.35 7.31
CA ARG A 108 14.97 -6.09 6.57
C ARG A 108 13.79 -5.14 6.75
N ILE A 109 12.60 -5.69 6.99
CA ILE A 109 11.35 -4.92 7.16
C ILE A 109 11.35 -4.26 8.53
N HIS A 110 11.67 -5.02 9.58
CA HIS A 110 11.71 -4.55 10.95
C HIS A 110 12.73 -3.41 11.13
N LYS A 111 13.88 -3.48 10.45
CA LYS A 111 14.88 -2.40 10.45
C LYS A 111 14.32 -1.05 9.96
N ALA A 112 13.28 -1.06 9.12
CA ALA A 112 12.69 0.14 8.52
C ALA A 112 11.47 0.67 9.28
N THR A 113 11.03 0.01 10.36
CA THR A 113 9.86 0.46 11.13
C THR A 113 10.11 1.80 11.79
N PRO A 114 9.09 2.67 11.92
CA PRO A 114 9.25 4.01 12.44
C PRO A 114 9.53 4.03 13.95
N GLY A 115 10.43 4.91 14.37
CA GLY A 115 10.57 5.29 15.78
C GLY A 115 9.39 6.15 16.25
N LYS A 116 9.26 6.33 17.57
CA LYS A 116 8.23 7.23 18.13
C LYS A 116 8.39 8.65 17.58
N GLY A 117 7.26 9.27 17.27
CA GLY A 117 7.18 10.58 16.63
C GLY A 117 7.52 10.60 15.13
N TYR A 118 7.80 9.44 14.52
CA TYR A 118 8.06 9.35 13.09
C TYR A 118 6.93 8.66 12.34
N LEU A 119 6.81 9.06 11.09
CA LEU A 119 6.01 8.42 10.07
C LEU A 119 6.92 7.66 9.09
N SER A 120 6.61 6.39 8.82
CA SER A 120 7.25 5.61 7.76
C SER A 120 6.21 5.17 6.73
N ILE A 121 6.58 5.24 5.45
CA ILE A 121 5.78 4.74 4.33
C ILE A 121 6.54 3.62 3.65
N PHE A 122 5.93 2.44 3.63
CA PHE A 122 6.44 1.27 2.93
C PHE A 122 5.83 1.22 1.52
N ASN A 123 6.66 1.41 0.50
CA ASN A 123 6.32 1.19 -0.91
C ASN A 123 6.73 -0.23 -1.30
N ARG A 124 5.75 -1.14 -1.38
CA ARG A 124 5.95 -2.58 -1.12
C ARG A 124 6.39 -2.83 0.32
N SER A 125 6.41 -4.08 0.79
CA SER A 125 6.54 -4.38 2.23
C SER A 125 6.79 -5.88 2.49
N GLN A 126 6.67 -6.34 3.74
CA GLN A 126 6.70 -7.76 4.13
C GLN A 126 5.73 -8.64 3.34
N TYR A 127 4.73 -8.04 2.72
CA TYR A 127 3.72 -8.75 1.95
C TYR A 127 4.25 -9.29 0.61
N GLU A 128 5.36 -8.77 0.08
CA GLU A 128 6.00 -9.36 -1.12
C GLU A 128 6.34 -10.84 -0.91
N ASP A 129 6.68 -11.20 0.33
CA ASP A 129 7.04 -12.55 0.76
C ASP A 129 5.88 -13.55 0.82
N VAL A 130 4.65 -13.10 0.56
CA VAL A 130 3.44 -13.92 0.33
C VAL A 130 2.73 -13.59 -0.98
N LEU A 131 3.31 -12.72 -1.81
CA LEU A 131 2.83 -12.32 -3.14
C LEU A 131 3.71 -12.93 -4.22
N ILE A 132 4.77 -12.24 -4.65
CA ILE A 132 5.67 -12.71 -5.71
C ILE A 132 6.30 -14.07 -5.37
N VAL A 133 6.62 -14.30 -4.10
CA VAL A 133 7.15 -15.58 -3.59
C VAL A 133 6.16 -16.73 -3.82
N ARG A 134 4.87 -16.47 -3.64
CA ARG A 134 3.79 -17.45 -3.88
C ARG A 134 3.57 -17.65 -5.37
N VAL A 135 3.39 -16.56 -6.13
CA VAL A 135 3.05 -16.61 -7.57
C VAL A 135 4.12 -17.37 -8.36
N HIS A 136 5.39 -17.15 -8.06
CA HIS A 136 6.52 -17.80 -8.75
C HIS A 136 7.08 -19.02 -8.01
N ASN A 137 6.42 -19.48 -6.93
CA ASN A 137 6.86 -20.63 -6.14
C ASN A 137 8.34 -20.55 -5.70
N LEU A 138 8.80 -19.37 -5.28
CA LEU A 138 10.20 -19.15 -4.90
C LEU A 138 10.60 -19.94 -3.64
N VAL A 139 9.61 -20.30 -2.83
CA VAL A 139 9.72 -21.28 -1.74
C VAL A 139 8.48 -22.18 -1.75
N PRO A 140 8.53 -23.37 -1.14
CA PRO A 140 7.38 -24.25 -1.00
C PRO A 140 6.17 -23.58 -0.32
N GLU A 141 4.97 -24.05 -0.64
CA GLU A 141 3.72 -23.51 -0.07
C GLU A 141 3.68 -23.57 1.46
N ASP A 142 4.17 -24.64 2.06
CA ASP A 142 4.20 -24.76 3.52
C ASP A 142 5.15 -23.76 4.18
N VAL A 143 6.07 -23.15 3.44
CA VAL A 143 6.93 -22.06 3.90
C VAL A 143 6.22 -20.72 3.79
N TRP A 144 5.77 -20.30 2.61
CA TRP A 144 5.17 -18.96 2.47
C TRP A 144 3.79 -18.85 3.13
N SER A 145 3.02 -19.94 3.21
CA SER A 145 1.70 -19.89 3.85
C SER A 145 1.75 -19.65 5.36
N ARG A 146 2.84 -20.04 6.04
CA ARG A 146 3.07 -19.74 7.46
C ARG A 146 3.34 -18.26 7.70
N ARG A 147 3.90 -17.56 6.69
CA ARG A 147 4.27 -16.14 6.79
C ARG A 147 3.09 -15.23 7.05
N TYR A 148 1.86 -15.58 6.66
CA TYR A 148 0.67 -14.80 7.04
C TYR A 148 0.55 -14.66 8.56
N LYS A 149 0.79 -15.73 9.33
CA LYS A 149 0.76 -15.70 10.79
C LYS A 149 1.94 -14.91 11.35
N GLU A 150 3.13 -15.05 10.75
CA GLU A 150 4.34 -14.32 11.16
C GLU A 150 4.18 -12.81 10.94
N ILE A 151 3.60 -12.40 9.81
CA ILE A 151 3.24 -11.01 9.50
C ILE A 151 2.26 -10.47 10.53
N ASN A 152 1.18 -11.20 10.85
CA ASN A 152 0.21 -10.74 11.85
C ASN A 152 0.85 -10.60 13.25
N ASN A 153 1.72 -11.53 13.63
CA ASN A 153 2.46 -11.44 14.89
C ASN A 153 3.41 -10.24 14.92
N PHE A 154 4.08 -9.96 13.79
CA PHE A 154 4.95 -8.80 13.63
C PHE A 154 4.18 -7.50 13.72
N GLU A 155 3.05 -7.37 13.03
CA GLU A 155 2.21 -6.17 13.10
C GLU A 155 1.66 -5.97 14.52
N LYS A 156 1.24 -7.06 15.19
CA LYS A 156 0.82 -7.03 16.59
C LYS A 156 1.94 -6.60 17.55
N LEU A 157 3.18 -7.00 17.28
CA LEU A 157 4.34 -6.51 18.05
C LEU A 157 4.46 -4.99 17.95
N LEU A 158 4.33 -4.45 16.72
CA LEU A 158 4.44 -3.02 16.46
C LEU A 158 3.26 -2.23 17.06
N THR A 159 2.03 -2.71 16.94
CA THR A 159 0.84 -2.06 17.51
C THR A 159 0.89 -2.01 19.03
N ASN A 160 1.31 -3.12 19.68
CA ASN A 160 1.57 -3.14 21.13
C ASN A 160 2.66 -2.14 21.56
N GLY A 161 3.61 -1.86 20.67
CA GLY A 161 4.66 -0.85 20.85
C GLY A 161 4.19 0.60 20.65
N GLY A 162 2.94 0.82 20.26
CA GLY A 162 2.37 2.15 19.97
C GLY A 162 2.50 2.60 18.52
N THR A 163 2.78 1.68 17.58
CA THR A 163 2.77 1.98 16.13
C THR A 163 1.34 1.87 15.59
N ILE A 164 0.83 2.96 15.01
CA ILE A 164 -0.42 2.94 14.24
C ILE A 164 -0.10 2.39 12.85
N ILE A 165 -0.81 1.35 12.40
CA ILE A 165 -0.56 0.71 11.10
C ILE A 165 -1.79 0.84 10.21
N LEU A 166 -1.64 1.48 9.06
CA LEU A 166 -2.68 1.53 8.02
C LEU A 166 -2.14 0.97 6.70
N LYS A 167 -2.87 0.01 6.12
CA LYS A 167 -2.42 -0.75 4.95
C LYS A 167 -3.40 -0.53 3.80
N PHE A 168 -2.89 -0.18 2.63
CA PHE A 168 -3.71 0.18 1.47
C PHE A 168 -3.34 -0.67 0.27
N PHE A 169 -4.33 -1.39 -0.25
CA PHE A 169 -4.24 -2.09 -1.53
C PHE A 169 -4.84 -1.20 -2.61
N LEU A 170 -4.00 -0.72 -3.52
CA LEU A 170 -4.40 0.13 -4.64
C LEU A 170 -4.94 -0.75 -5.78
N HIS A 171 -6.26 -0.91 -5.83
CA HIS A 171 -6.95 -1.81 -6.73
C HIS A 171 -7.18 -1.15 -8.10
N ILE A 172 -6.54 -1.68 -9.14
CA ILE A 172 -6.75 -1.29 -10.54
C ILE A 172 -7.28 -2.48 -11.35
N SER A 173 -7.97 -2.20 -12.45
CA SER A 173 -8.37 -3.25 -13.39
C SER A 173 -7.20 -3.73 -14.26
N TYR A 174 -7.35 -4.93 -14.82
CA TYR A 174 -6.41 -5.47 -15.81
C TYR A 174 -6.23 -4.49 -16.98
N ASP A 175 -7.31 -3.95 -17.52
CA ASP A 175 -7.26 -3.02 -18.66
C ASP A 175 -6.56 -1.69 -18.31
N GLU A 176 -6.80 -1.16 -17.10
CA GLU A 176 -6.15 0.08 -16.66
C GLU A 176 -4.63 -0.10 -16.50
N GLN A 177 -4.17 -1.28 -16.05
CA GLN A 177 -2.74 -1.57 -16.00
C GLN A 177 -2.10 -1.50 -17.39
N GLU A 178 -2.68 -2.13 -18.40
CA GLU A 178 -2.16 -2.10 -19.77
C GLU A 178 -2.17 -0.69 -20.35
N ARG A 179 -3.26 0.05 -20.16
CA ARG A 179 -3.33 1.45 -20.56
C ARG A 179 -2.17 2.25 -19.95
N ARG A 180 -1.88 2.06 -18.65
CA ARG A 180 -0.78 2.75 -17.97
C ARG A 180 0.61 2.31 -18.42
N LEU A 181 0.79 1.04 -18.78
CA LEU A 181 2.06 0.56 -19.33
C LEU A 181 2.32 1.20 -20.69
N LEU A 182 1.33 1.15 -21.60
CA LEU A 182 1.41 1.77 -22.92
C LEU A 182 1.64 3.29 -22.84
N ASP A 183 0.90 3.98 -21.95
CA ASP A 183 1.09 5.43 -21.71
C ASP A 183 2.53 5.76 -21.28
N ARG A 184 3.17 4.90 -20.46
CA ARG A 184 4.54 5.11 -19.98
C ARG A 184 5.58 4.85 -21.06
N GLU A 185 5.37 3.87 -21.93
CA GLU A 185 6.27 3.59 -23.06
C GLU A 185 6.29 4.75 -24.05
N GLN A 186 5.15 5.41 -24.26
CA GLN A 186 5.02 6.54 -25.17
C GLN A 186 5.55 7.87 -24.58
N ASP A 187 5.63 7.98 -23.26
CA ASP A 187 6.09 9.16 -22.55
C ASP A 187 7.61 9.11 -22.29
N LYS A 188 8.37 9.96 -22.98
CA LYS A 188 9.85 10.02 -22.89
C LYS A 188 10.35 10.23 -21.45
N ASP A 189 9.61 10.93 -20.61
CA ASP A 189 10.01 11.24 -19.22
C ASP A 189 9.67 10.09 -18.25
N LYS A 190 8.89 9.10 -18.71
CA LYS A 190 8.44 7.95 -17.91
C LYS A 190 8.85 6.60 -18.48
N ALA A 191 9.35 6.53 -19.71
CA ALA A 191 9.74 5.28 -20.37
C ALA A 191 10.77 4.49 -19.55
N TRP A 192 11.67 5.18 -18.83
CA TRP A 192 12.64 4.54 -17.93
C TRP A 192 12.02 3.75 -16.77
N LYS A 193 10.72 3.95 -16.48
CA LYS A 193 9.97 3.25 -15.43
C LYS A 193 9.34 1.93 -15.91
N VAL A 194 9.38 1.63 -17.20
CA VAL A 194 8.83 0.39 -17.75
C VAL A 194 9.97 -0.60 -17.92
N ALA A 195 9.81 -1.79 -17.34
CA ALA A 195 10.70 -2.91 -17.58
C ALA A 195 9.96 -3.97 -18.40
N ALA A 196 10.70 -4.74 -19.21
CA ALA A 196 10.13 -5.92 -19.90
C ALA A 196 9.46 -6.90 -18.91
N GLY A 197 9.96 -6.95 -17.67
CA GLY A 197 9.37 -7.70 -16.58
C GLY A 197 7.93 -7.30 -16.26
N ASP A 198 7.53 -6.03 -16.44
CA ASP A 198 6.16 -5.59 -16.14
C ASP A 198 5.11 -6.30 -17.01
N TRP A 199 5.45 -6.57 -18.28
CA TRP A 199 4.61 -7.32 -19.21
C TRP A 199 4.60 -8.83 -18.93
N ILE A 200 5.69 -9.37 -18.37
CA ILE A 200 5.78 -10.77 -17.94
C ILE A 200 4.91 -10.98 -16.70
N GLU A 201 5.05 -10.13 -15.68
CA GLU A 201 4.25 -10.21 -14.46
C GLU A 201 2.75 -10.06 -14.72
N ARG A 202 2.37 -9.30 -15.76
CA ARG A 202 0.96 -9.18 -16.20
C ARG A 202 0.35 -10.53 -16.60
N GLN A 203 1.13 -11.49 -17.10
CA GLN A 203 0.62 -12.82 -17.46
C GLN A 203 0.13 -13.61 -16.24
N TYR A 204 0.64 -13.28 -15.05
CA TYR A 204 0.26 -13.88 -13.77
C TYR A 204 -0.83 -13.09 -13.04
N TRP A 205 -1.57 -12.21 -13.74
CA TRP A 205 -2.57 -11.32 -13.14
C TRP A 205 -3.52 -12.07 -12.20
N ASP A 206 -4.14 -13.15 -12.66
CA ASP A 206 -5.13 -13.89 -11.88
C ASP A 206 -4.51 -14.55 -10.63
N ASP A 207 -3.25 -14.96 -10.71
CA ASP A 207 -2.53 -15.56 -9.58
C ASP A 207 -2.18 -14.50 -8.54
N TYR A 208 -1.78 -13.30 -8.99
CA TYR A 208 -1.63 -12.14 -8.09
C TYR A 208 -2.96 -11.70 -7.47
N GLN A 209 -4.06 -11.68 -8.22
CA GLN A 209 -5.37 -11.34 -7.64
C GLN A 209 -5.74 -12.32 -6.52
N LYS A 210 -5.57 -13.63 -6.72
CA LYS A 210 -5.79 -14.64 -5.67
C LYS A 210 -4.84 -14.46 -4.48
N ALA A 211 -3.57 -14.15 -4.74
CA ALA A 211 -2.59 -13.91 -3.67
C ALA A 211 -2.97 -12.68 -2.84
N TYR A 212 -3.46 -11.61 -3.47
CA TYR A 212 -3.98 -10.43 -2.78
C TYR A 212 -5.27 -10.71 -2.01
N GLU A 213 -6.22 -11.47 -2.56
CA GLU A 213 -7.43 -11.89 -1.83
C GLU A 213 -7.07 -12.61 -0.53
N ASP A 214 -6.19 -13.63 -0.59
CA ASP A 214 -5.78 -14.37 0.60
C ASP A 214 -5.00 -13.51 1.60
N LEU A 215 -4.19 -12.56 1.12
CA LEU A 215 -3.50 -11.59 1.96
C LEU A 215 -4.48 -10.68 2.69
N LEU A 216 -5.51 -10.17 2.00
CA LEU A 216 -6.52 -9.29 2.59
C LEU A 216 -7.37 -10.06 3.61
N ASP A 217 -7.71 -11.31 3.33
CA ASP A 217 -8.45 -12.20 4.24
C ASP A 217 -7.65 -12.50 5.51
N LYS A 218 -6.38 -12.89 5.34
CA LYS A 218 -5.57 -13.44 6.44
C LYS A 218 -4.85 -12.38 7.25
N CYS A 219 -4.62 -11.21 6.68
CA CYS A 219 -3.81 -10.17 7.29
C CYS A 219 -4.53 -8.85 7.49
N SER A 220 -5.86 -8.77 7.36
CA SER A 220 -6.61 -7.63 7.90
C SER A 220 -7.07 -7.93 9.32
N THR A 221 -6.58 -7.15 10.29
CA THR A 221 -6.97 -7.26 11.69
C THR A 221 -7.55 -5.94 12.18
N ASP A 222 -8.22 -5.95 13.33
CA ASP A 222 -8.76 -4.71 13.91
C ASP A 222 -7.66 -3.69 14.27
N GLU A 223 -6.50 -4.17 14.72
CA GLU A 223 -5.34 -3.34 15.09
C GLU A 223 -4.52 -2.85 13.87
N ALA A 224 -4.49 -3.64 12.80
CA ALA A 224 -3.80 -3.32 11.55
C ALA A 224 -4.72 -3.64 10.37
N PRO A 225 -5.66 -2.73 10.04
CA PRO A 225 -6.63 -2.98 8.98
C PRO A 225 -6.04 -2.79 7.58
N TRP A 226 -6.56 -3.57 6.63
CA TRP A 226 -6.43 -3.31 5.21
C TRP A 226 -7.57 -2.46 4.68
N TYR A 227 -7.25 -1.59 3.72
CA TYR A 227 -8.19 -0.83 2.93
C TYR A 227 -7.99 -1.15 1.45
N ILE A 228 -9.07 -1.52 0.77
CA ILE A 228 -9.11 -1.69 -0.68
C ILE A 228 -9.48 -0.32 -1.26
N VAL A 229 -8.57 0.25 -2.06
CA VAL A 229 -8.72 1.60 -2.62
C VAL A 229 -8.98 1.49 -4.13
N PRO A 230 -10.10 1.99 -4.65
CA PRO A 230 -10.31 2.07 -6.10
C PRO A 230 -9.30 3.04 -6.71
N ALA A 231 -8.46 2.52 -7.61
CA ALA A 231 -7.25 3.20 -8.03
C ALA A 231 -7.18 3.46 -9.54
N ASN A 232 -8.22 3.18 -10.32
CA ASN A 232 -8.26 3.54 -11.75
C ASN A 232 -8.21 5.08 -11.91
N HIS A 233 -8.94 5.81 -11.08
CA HIS A 233 -8.89 7.27 -11.05
C HIS A 233 -7.86 7.77 -10.04
N LYS A 234 -6.69 8.22 -10.55
CA LYS A 234 -5.56 8.68 -9.71
C LYS A 234 -5.95 9.77 -8.70
N TRP A 235 -6.82 10.70 -9.10
CA TRP A 235 -7.28 11.81 -8.25
C TRP A 235 -8.15 11.30 -7.10
N TYR A 236 -9.05 10.36 -7.38
CA TYR A 236 -9.96 9.78 -6.39
C TYR A 236 -9.20 8.91 -5.38
N ARG A 237 -8.29 8.08 -5.87
CA ARG A 237 -7.37 7.29 -5.04
C ARG A 237 -6.61 8.16 -4.02
N ASN A 238 -6.08 9.30 -4.46
CA ASN A 238 -5.33 10.19 -3.57
C ASN A 238 -6.24 10.76 -2.47
N LEU A 239 -7.44 11.21 -2.84
CA LEU A 239 -8.44 11.70 -1.87
C LEU A 239 -8.83 10.60 -0.87
N ALA A 240 -9.17 9.41 -1.36
CA ALA A 240 -9.62 8.29 -0.54
C ALA A 240 -8.56 7.86 0.47
N VAL A 241 -7.29 7.79 0.06
CA VAL A 241 -6.17 7.51 0.97
C VAL A 241 -6.01 8.64 1.98
N ALA A 242 -5.96 9.90 1.54
CA ALA A 242 -5.75 11.05 2.43
C ALA A 242 -6.85 11.20 3.48
N HIS A 243 -8.10 10.83 3.17
CA HIS A 243 -9.22 10.91 4.12
C HIS A 243 -9.14 9.84 5.23
N VAL A 244 -8.39 8.75 5.03
CA VAL A 244 -8.22 7.70 6.04
C VAL A 244 -7.02 7.98 6.96
N LEU A 245 -6.02 8.69 6.45
CA LEU A 245 -4.85 9.13 7.22
C LEU A 245 -5.26 10.21 8.23
#